data_AF-A0A250KP49-F1
#
_entry.id   AF-A0A250KP49-F1
#
_cell.length_a   1.000
_cell.length_b   1.000
_cell.length_c   1.000
_cell.angle_alpha   90.00
_cell.angle_beta   90.00
_cell.angle_gamma   90.00
#
_symmetry.space_group_name_H-M   'P 1'
#
loop_
_entity.id
_entity.type
_entity.pdbx_description
1 polymer ?
#
loop_
_entity_poly.entity_id
_entity_poly.type
_entity_poly.pdbx_seq_one_letter_code
_entity_poly.pdbx_strand_id
1 'polypeptide(L)'
;MTKPKMPKSPKSAIKPDLFAADLRKQKIDRMGDPLVAFETHIDFAALAADVDQAAPRPVSPQGGRPPFPTETMVRILFLKRVNNLSDEQMEYQLLDRMSYQRFCGLMDSASIPDRTTMWTFENRIGEVGAQALFDGIERQLLKHGYIARGGHIIDATLVPAPKQHFSKDDKEMLKEGAMPADWSPAKRRQKDLDATWTKKHGKSHHGYKLSINVDKRYKVIRKIETGTAATHDSQHFEAVLNTSNTSRDVYADKGYPSAEREAQLQEAGYRNHIQRKGQRNHPLSERQKQRNQRIARVRARVEHPFAAIAQMGGKFIRTIGQARANFAMTMMAASYNLKRLVYLKQAGVVAF
;
A
#
# COMPACT_ATOMS: atom_id res chain seq x y z
N MET A 1 20.13 -7.27 75.73
CA MET A 1 19.73 -8.10 74.57
C MET A 1 19.09 -7.21 73.52
N THR A 2 19.85 -6.81 72.50
CA THR A 2 19.35 -6.03 71.35
C THR A 2 18.66 -6.99 70.36
N LYS A 3 17.36 -6.79 70.12
CA LYS A 3 16.60 -7.60 69.15
C LYS A 3 17.23 -7.45 67.74
N PRO A 4 17.46 -8.55 67.00
CA PRO A 4 17.98 -8.45 65.64
C PRO A 4 16.93 -7.79 64.75
N LYS A 5 17.34 -6.72 64.06
CA LYS A 5 16.51 -5.98 63.12
C LYS A 5 16.33 -6.86 61.88
N MET A 6 15.14 -7.43 61.68
CA MET A 6 14.88 -8.25 60.49
C MET A 6 15.14 -7.41 59.22
N PRO A 7 15.80 -7.98 58.19
CA PRO A 7 16.05 -7.26 56.95
C PRO A 7 14.72 -6.85 56.32
N LYS A 8 14.56 -5.55 56.06
CA LYS A 8 13.39 -5.05 55.32
C LYS A 8 13.42 -5.70 53.94
N SER A 9 12.32 -6.36 53.55
CA SER A 9 12.18 -6.86 52.19
C SER A 9 12.38 -5.72 51.20
N PRO A 10 13.07 -5.96 50.07
CA PRO A 10 13.30 -4.92 49.09
C PRO A 10 11.95 -4.41 48.57
N LYS A 11 11.79 -3.08 48.53
CA LYS A 11 10.58 -2.47 47.98
C LYS A 11 10.50 -2.79 46.49
N SER A 12 9.42 -3.45 46.07
CA SER A 12 9.16 -3.74 44.66
C SER A 12 8.33 -2.63 44.01
N ALA A 13 8.66 -2.30 42.76
CA ALA A 13 7.83 -1.43 41.92
C ALA A 13 6.59 -2.18 41.36
N ILE A 14 6.59 -3.52 41.41
CA ILE A 14 5.47 -4.36 41.00
C ILE A 14 4.42 -4.31 42.13
N LYS A 15 3.31 -3.64 41.85
CA LYS A 15 2.17 -3.53 42.78
C LYS A 15 0.97 -4.26 42.17
N PRO A 16 0.56 -5.43 42.72
CA PRO A 16 -0.67 -6.07 42.28
C PRO A 16 -1.85 -5.18 42.68
N ASP A 17 -2.77 -4.95 41.75
CA ASP A 17 -3.97 -4.13 41.94
C ASP A 17 -5.13 -4.81 41.19
N LEU A 18 -6.29 -4.89 41.84
CA LEU A 18 -7.49 -5.51 41.27
C LEU A 18 -7.97 -4.79 39.99
N PHE A 19 -7.71 -3.48 39.90
CA PHE A 19 -8.08 -2.58 38.81
C PHE A 19 -6.88 -2.22 37.91
N ALA A 20 -5.80 -2.99 37.96
CA ALA A 20 -4.60 -2.72 37.16
C ALA A 20 -4.92 -2.58 35.65
N ALA A 21 -5.90 -3.33 35.13
CA ALA A 21 -6.33 -3.23 33.73
C ALA A 21 -6.97 -1.85 33.42
N ASP A 22 -7.92 -1.41 34.25
CA ASP A 22 -8.59 -0.12 34.07
C ASP A 22 -7.65 1.06 34.24
N LEU A 23 -6.74 0.99 35.23
CA LEU A 23 -5.72 2.02 35.44
C LEU A 23 -4.76 2.15 34.24
N ARG A 24 -4.38 1.01 33.62
CA ARG A 24 -3.60 1.02 32.37
C ARG A 24 -4.39 1.63 31.22
N LYS A 25 -5.67 1.28 31.07
CA LYS A 25 -6.57 1.85 30.04
C LYS A 25 -6.67 3.37 30.18
N GLN A 26 -6.99 3.87 31.37
CA GLN A 26 -7.05 5.32 31.64
C GLN A 26 -5.71 6.04 31.40
N LYS A 27 -4.58 5.38 31.68
CA LYS A 27 -3.25 5.93 31.36
C LYS A 27 -3.02 6.02 29.86
N ILE A 28 -3.38 4.97 29.10
CA ILE A 28 -3.29 4.97 27.63
C ILE A 28 -4.16 6.07 27.05
N ASP A 29 -5.40 6.23 27.55
CA ASP A 29 -6.32 7.28 27.11
C ASP A 29 -5.75 8.69 27.34
N ARG A 30 -5.09 8.91 28.48
CA ARG A 30 -4.38 10.17 28.77
C ARG A 30 -3.15 10.40 27.91
N MET A 31 -2.42 9.34 27.54
CA MET A 31 -1.27 9.44 26.64
C MET A 31 -1.68 9.73 25.19
N GLY A 32 -2.93 9.41 24.84
CA GLY A 32 -3.48 9.53 23.50
C GLY A 32 -3.14 8.30 22.65
N ASP A 33 -4.16 7.73 22.01
CA ASP A 33 -3.97 6.62 21.07
C ASP A 33 -3.76 7.17 19.67
N PRO A 34 -2.62 6.87 19.02
CA PRO A 34 -2.35 7.32 17.66
C PRO A 34 -3.40 6.83 16.64
N LEU A 35 -4.13 5.76 16.92
CA LEU A 35 -5.21 5.25 16.07
C LEU A 35 -6.47 6.13 16.09
N VAL A 36 -6.70 6.91 17.17
CA VAL A 36 -7.85 7.84 17.27
C VAL A 36 -7.81 8.90 16.19
N ALA A 37 -6.60 9.33 15.78
CA ALA A 37 -6.44 10.28 14.68
C ALA A 37 -6.94 9.72 13.34
N PHE A 38 -6.85 8.41 13.13
CA PHE A 38 -7.40 7.76 11.95
C PHE A 38 -8.93 7.77 12.01
N GLU A 39 -9.51 7.41 13.14
CA GLU A 39 -10.97 7.43 13.33
C GLU A 39 -11.58 8.83 13.17
N THR A 40 -10.85 9.85 13.62
CA THR A 40 -11.30 11.25 13.56
C THR A 40 -11.34 11.81 12.14
N HIS A 41 -10.48 11.30 11.24
CA HIS A 41 -10.26 11.90 9.92
C HIS A 41 -10.64 11.00 8.75
N ILE A 42 -10.95 9.74 9.00
CA ILE A 42 -11.29 8.76 7.98
C ILE A 42 -12.68 8.23 8.26
N ASP A 43 -13.56 8.35 7.28
CA ASP A 43 -14.89 7.77 7.31
C ASP A 43 -14.80 6.29 6.87
N PHE A 44 -14.51 5.41 7.82
CA PHE A 44 -14.39 3.96 7.55
C PHE A 44 -15.73 3.33 7.17
N ALA A 45 -16.85 3.87 7.65
CA ALA A 45 -18.18 3.40 7.27
C ALA A 45 -18.45 3.65 5.79
N ALA A 46 -18.10 4.82 5.26
CA ALA A 46 -18.19 5.11 3.83
C ALA A 46 -17.27 4.19 3.00
N LEU A 47 -16.03 3.96 3.43
CA LEU A 47 -15.13 3.01 2.76
C LEU A 47 -15.69 1.59 2.76
N ALA A 48 -16.32 1.16 3.86
CA ALA A 48 -16.95 -0.14 3.97
C ALA A 48 -18.16 -0.29 3.03
N ALA A 49 -18.97 0.76 2.90
CA ALA A 49 -20.09 0.81 1.98
C ALA A 49 -19.62 0.71 0.52
N ASP A 50 -18.56 1.44 0.15
CA ASP A 50 -17.95 1.35 -1.18
C ASP A 50 -17.46 -0.07 -1.49
N VAL A 51 -16.85 -0.73 -0.51
CA VAL A 51 -16.41 -2.13 -0.64
C VAL A 51 -17.59 -3.09 -0.78
N ASP A 52 -18.62 -2.96 0.05
CA ASP A 52 -19.80 -3.83 -0.02
C ASP A 52 -20.60 -3.61 -1.32
N GLN A 53 -20.58 -2.40 -1.89
CA GLN A 53 -21.15 -2.13 -3.21
C GLN A 53 -20.35 -2.80 -4.32
N ALA A 54 -19.01 -2.69 -4.28
CA ALA A 54 -18.14 -3.20 -5.33
C ALA A 54 -17.93 -4.72 -5.26
N ALA A 55 -17.93 -5.28 -4.04
CA ALA A 55 -17.78 -6.70 -3.74
C ALA A 55 -18.81 -7.13 -2.69
N PRO A 56 -20.06 -7.39 -3.10
CA PRO A 56 -21.16 -7.74 -2.21
C PRO A 56 -20.87 -8.95 -1.33
N ARG A 57 -21.47 -8.96 -0.14
CA ARG A 57 -21.33 -10.08 0.78
C ARG A 57 -22.06 -11.31 0.21
N PRO A 58 -21.44 -12.50 0.24
CA PRO A 58 -22.13 -13.71 -0.16
C PRO A 58 -23.29 -13.97 0.81
N VAL A 59 -24.49 -14.15 0.27
CA VAL A 59 -25.67 -14.54 1.04
C VAL A 59 -25.74 -16.07 1.00
N SER A 60 -25.56 -16.73 2.15
CA SER A 60 -25.78 -18.17 2.23
C SER A 60 -27.28 -18.45 2.41
N PRO A 61 -27.94 -19.16 1.46
CA PRO A 61 -29.35 -19.51 1.60
C PRO A 61 -29.61 -20.53 2.72
N GLN A 62 -28.58 -21.26 3.15
CA GLN A 62 -28.69 -22.31 4.17
C GLN A 62 -28.55 -21.79 5.61
N GLY A 63 -28.26 -20.50 5.78
CA GLY A 63 -27.91 -19.93 7.09
C GLY A 63 -26.52 -20.38 7.56
N GLY A 64 -25.82 -19.49 8.26
CA GLY A 64 -24.48 -19.75 8.79
C GLY A 64 -24.08 -18.64 9.76
N ARG A 65 -22.91 -18.76 10.39
CA ARG A 65 -22.39 -17.70 11.24
C ARG A 65 -22.29 -16.40 10.43
N PRO A 66 -22.92 -15.29 10.89
CA PRO A 66 -22.84 -14.03 10.17
C PRO A 66 -21.39 -13.58 9.98
N PRO A 67 -21.03 -13.04 8.80
CA PRO A 67 -19.71 -12.48 8.59
C PRO A 67 -19.53 -11.22 9.46
N PHE A 68 -18.29 -10.95 9.87
CA PHE A 68 -17.95 -9.70 10.54
C PHE A 68 -18.33 -8.48 9.68
N PRO A 69 -18.64 -7.32 10.30
CA PRO A 69 -18.89 -6.09 9.56
C PRO A 69 -17.73 -5.73 8.64
N THR A 70 -18.04 -5.29 7.41
CA THR A 70 -17.02 -4.88 6.44
C THR A 70 -16.17 -3.73 6.97
N GLU A 71 -16.74 -2.81 7.75
CA GLU A 71 -15.98 -1.73 8.39
C GLU A 71 -14.87 -2.25 9.31
N THR A 72 -15.21 -3.20 10.20
CA THR A 72 -14.24 -3.89 11.05
C THR A 72 -13.14 -4.54 10.22
N MET A 73 -13.51 -5.25 9.14
CA MET A 73 -12.53 -5.92 8.27
C MET A 73 -11.64 -4.94 7.49
N VAL A 74 -12.18 -3.79 7.05
CA VAL A 74 -11.39 -2.72 6.39
C VAL A 74 -10.40 -2.10 7.39
N ARG A 75 -10.81 -1.85 8.63
CA ARG A 75 -9.93 -1.35 9.71
C ARG A 75 -8.81 -2.35 10.02
N ILE A 76 -9.13 -3.64 10.09
CA ILE A 76 -8.15 -4.72 10.26
C ILE A 76 -7.17 -4.76 9.09
N LEU A 77 -7.68 -4.69 7.85
CA LEU A 77 -6.84 -4.69 6.65
C LEU A 77 -5.89 -3.50 6.63
N PHE A 78 -6.35 -2.31 7.05
CA PHE A 78 -5.50 -1.14 7.20
C PHE A 78 -4.38 -1.35 8.23
N LEU A 79 -4.71 -1.84 9.44
CA LEU A 79 -3.71 -2.14 10.47
C LEU A 79 -2.70 -3.19 9.99
N LYS A 80 -3.18 -4.25 9.33
CA LYS A 80 -2.35 -5.31 8.76
C LYS A 80 -1.32 -4.73 7.78
N ARG A 81 -1.75 -3.85 6.86
CA ARG A 81 -0.89 -3.28 5.82
C ARG A 81 0.09 -2.24 6.35
N VAL A 82 -0.35 -1.35 7.24
CA VAL A 82 0.53 -0.32 7.82
C VAL A 82 1.66 -0.92 8.65
N ASN A 83 1.42 -2.07 9.28
CA ASN A 83 2.38 -2.76 10.14
C ASN A 83 3.04 -3.98 9.47
N ASN A 84 2.72 -4.29 8.20
CA ASN A 84 3.21 -5.46 7.46
C ASN A 84 3.03 -6.79 8.19
N LEU A 85 1.85 -6.98 8.76
CA LEU A 85 1.52 -8.19 9.50
C LEU A 85 1.01 -9.28 8.55
N SER A 86 1.37 -10.54 8.82
CA SER A 86 0.66 -11.68 8.24
C SER A 86 -0.74 -11.79 8.84
N ASP A 87 -1.61 -12.65 8.28
CA ASP A 87 -2.92 -12.90 8.87
C ASP A 87 -2.81 -13.54 10.26
N GLU A 88 -1.87 -14.49 10.45
CA GLU A 88 -1.56 -15.09 11.76
C GLU A 88 -1.13 -14.02 12.78
N GLN A 89 -0.23 -13.12 12.36
CA GLN A 89 0.25 -12.06 13.23
C GLN A 89 -0.86 -11.04 13.54
N MET A 90 -1.70 -10.70 12.56
CA MET A 90 -2.81 -9.79 12.78
C MET A 90 -3.82 -10.38 13.77
N GLU A 91 -4.13 -11.67 13.67
CA GLU A 91 -4.97 -12.39 14.63
C GLU A 91 -4.39 -12.31 16.05
N TYR A 92 -3.11 -12.65 16.20
CA TYR A 92 -2.43 -12.53 17.49
C TYR A 92 -2.49 -11.10 18.05
N GLN A 93 -2.25 -10.09 17.22
CA GLN A 93 -2.28 -8.69 17.64
C GLN A 93 -3.69 -8.23 18.02
N LEU A 94 -4.75 -8.76 17.38
CA LEU A 94 -6.14 -8.50 17.79
C LEU A 94 -6.48 -9.14 19.14
N LEU A 95 -5.87 -10.28 19.48
CA LEU A 95 -6.06 -10.93 20.78
C LEU A 95 -5.28 -10.24 21.91
N ASP A 96 -4.08 -9.74 21.60
CA ASP A 96 -3.15 -9.18 22.58
C ASP A 96 -3.34 -7.67 22.82
N ARG A 97 -3.68 -6.89 21.79
CA ARG A 97 -3.63 -5.42 21.85
C ARG A 97 -5.01 -4.78 21.91
N MET A 98 -5.31 -4.25 23.10
CA MET A 98 -6.53 -3.47 23.36
C MET A 98 -6.73 -2.29 22.40
N SER A 99 -5.66 -1.60 21.97
CA SER A 99 -5.80 -0.49 21.02
C SER A 99 -6.27 -0.96 19.64
N TYR A 100 -5.89 -2.17 19.21
CA TYR A 100 -6.34 -2.74 17.94
C TYR A 100 -7.80 -3.20 18.06
N GLN A 101 -8.15 -3.82 19.19
CA GLN A 101 -9.54 -4.19 19.48
C GLN A 101 -10.44 -2.95 19.47
N ARG A 102 -10.03 -1.87 20.14
CA ARG A 102 -10.77 -0.59 20.14
C ARG A 102 -10.91 -0.03 18.74
N PHE A 103 -9.80 0.13 18.03
CA PHE A 103 -9.83 0.69 16.68
C PHE A 103 -10.69 -0.13 15.72
N CYS A 104 -10.76 -1.45 15.86
CA CYS A 104 -11.56 -2.32 14.99
C CYS A 104 -13.01 -2.51 15.46
N GLY A 105 -13.43 -1.90 16.57
CA GLY A 105 -14.78 -2.06 17.13
C GLY A 105 -15.02 -3.45 17.76
N LEU A 106 -13.97 -4.06 18.32
CA LEU A 106 -13.96 -5.43 18.85
C LEU A 106 -13.81 -5.51 20.38
N MET A 107 -13.76 -4.38 21.09
CA MET A 107 -13.52 -4.34 22.55
C MET A 107 -14.50 -5.20 23.35
N ASP A 108 -15.78 -5.14 22.99
CA ASP A 108 -16.85 -5.86 23.70
C ASP A 108 -17.26 -7.15 22.96
N SER A 109 -16.48 -7.55 21.95
CA SER A 109 -16.74 -8.75 21.17
C SER A 109 -16.07 -9.96 21.81
N ALA A 110 -16.87 -10.97 22.16
CA ALA A 110 -16.34 -12.28 22.56
C ALA A 110 -15.62 -13.01 21.42
N SER A 111 -15.84 -12.58 20.16
CA SER A 111 -15.28 -13.23 18.98
C SER A 111 -14.41 -12.30 18.16
N ILE A 112 -13.22 -12.79 17.79
CA ILE A 112 -12.24 -12.04 17.00
C ILE A 112 -12.10 -12.71 15.64
N PRO A 113 -11.98 -11.94 14.53
CA PRO A 113 -11.67 -12.51 13.23
C PRO A 113 -10.35 -13.27 13.28
N ASP A 114 -10.41 -14.57 12.97
CA ASP A 114 -9.22 -15.38 12.83
C ASP A 114 -8.54 -15.11 11.47
N ARG A 115 -7.35 -15.67 11.30
CA ARG A 115 -6.61 -15.61 10.04
C ARG A 115 -7.43 -16.06 8.83
N THR A 116 -8.24 -17.11 8.96
CA THR A 116 -9.00 -17.64 7.82
C THR A 116 -10.14 -16.72 7.42
N THR A 117 -10.70 -16.01 8.40
CA THR A 117 -11.70 -14.96 8.23
C THR A 117 -11.11 -13.77 7.48
N MET A 118 -9.92 -13.32 7.89
CA MET A 118 -9.19 -12.25 7.20
C MET A 118 -8.83 -12.63 5.77
N TRP A 119 -8.29 -13.85 5.57
CA TRP A 119 -7.97 -14.36 4.25
C TRP A 119 -9.22 -14.45 3.35
N THR A 120 -10.33 -14.97 3.87
CA THR A 120 -11.59 -15.07 3.14
C THR A 120 -12.10 -13.69 2.73
N PHE A 121 -11.99 -12.69 3.61
CA PHE A 121 -12.34 -11.31 3.30
C PHE A 121 -11.46 -10.72 2.19
N GLU A 122 -10.14 -10.87 2.26
CA GLU A 122 -9.23 -10.39 1.20
C GLU A 122 -9.56 -11.02 -0.16
N ASN A 123 -9.84 -12.33 -0.21
CA ASN A 123 -10.23 -12.98 -1.47
C ASN A 123 -11.62 -12.56 -1.95
N ARG A 124 -12.58 -12.31 -1.04
CA ARG A 124 -13.92 -11.83 -1.39
C ARG A 124 -13.84 -10.49 -2.10
N ILE A 125 -13.10 -9.54 -1.53
CA ILE A 125 -13.07 -8.18 -2.07
C ILE A 125 -12.16 -8.09 -3.30
N GLY A 126 -11.06 -8.86 -3.33
CA GLY A 126 -10.15 -8.92 -4.47
C GLY A 126 -9.67 -7.56 -4.95
N GLU A 127 -9.22 -7.50 -6.20
CA GLU A 127 -8.75 -6.26 -6.83
C GLU A 127 -9.83 -5.18 -6.87
N VAL A 128 -11.07 -5.57 -7.16
CA VAL A 128 -12.21 -4.65 -7.28
C VAL A 128 -12.46 -3.91 -5.96
N GLY A 129 -12.44 -4.61 -4.83
CA GLY A 129 -12.61 -3.99 -3.52
C GLY A 129 -11.40 -3.19 -3.06
N ALA A 130 -10.16 -3.60 -3.40
CA ALA A 130 -8.99 -2.76 -3.15
C ALA A 130 -9.04 -1.44 -3.95
N GLN A 131 -9.49 -1.51 -5.21
CA GLN A 131 -9.69 -0.33 -6.03
C GLN A 131 -10.81 0.56 -5.46
N ALA A 132 -11.92 -0.04 -5.01
CA ALA A 132 -13.00 0.70 -4.35
C ALA A 132 -12.51 1.43 -3.08
N LEU A 133 -11.66 0.79 -2.27
CA LEU A 133 -11.00 1.45 -1.13
C LEU A 133 -10.12 2.61 -1.58
N PHE A 134 -9.25 2.40 -2.58
CA PHE A 134 -8.36 3.43 -3.09
C PHE A 134 -9.15 4.65 -3.59
N ASP A 135 -10.21 4.42 -4.37
CA ASP A 135 -11.07 5.47 -4.91
C ASP A 135 -11.91 6.16 -3.81
N GLY A 136 -12.38 5.41 -2.81
CA GLY A 136 -13.07 5.94 -1.64
C GLY A 136 -12.19 6.88 -0.82
N ILE A 137 -10.91 6.53 -0.68
CA ILE A 137 -9.92 7.39 -0.02
C ILE A 137 -9.69 8.66 -0.84
N GLU A 138 -9.57 8.56 -2.17
CA GLU A 138 -9.46 9.73 -3.05
C GLU A 138 -10.70 10.64 -2.91
N ARG A 139 -11.92 10.09 -2.86
CA ARG A 139 -13.14 10.87 -2.60
C ARG A 139 -13.07 11.63 -1.28
N GLN A 140 -12.59 11.01 -0.20
CA GLN A 140 -12.43 11.68 1.10
C GLN A 140 -11.36 12.78 1.05
N LEU A 141 -10.23 12.54 0.37
CA LEU A 141 -9.19 13.56 0.14
C LEU A 141 -9.73 14.78 -0.60
N LEU A 142 -10.53 14.56 -1.64
CA LEU A 142 -11.20 15.63 -2.40
C LEU A 142 -12.23 16.37 -1.55
N LYS A 143 -13.04 15.66 -0.75
CA LYS A 143 -13.99 16.26 0.21
C LYS A 143 -13.30 17.17 1.23
N HIS A 144 -12.06 16.86 1.60
CA HIS A 144 -11.22 17.70 2.46
C HIS A 144 -10.44 18.80 1.73
N GLY A 145 -10.64 18.97 0.41
CA GLY A 145 -10.03 20.03 -0.40
C GLY A 145 -8.59 19.73 -0.86
N TYR A 146 -8.08 18.52 -0.64
CA TYR A 146 -6.75 18.12 -1.11
C TYR A 146 -6.79 17.73 -2.59
N ILE A 147 -7.04 18.70 -3.46
CA ILE A 147 -7.22 18.50 -4.90
C ILE A 147 -5.85 18.52 -5.61
N ALA A 148 -5.68 17.64 -6.60
CA ALA A 148 -4.49 17.62 -7.45
C ALA A 148 -4.47 18.84 -8.39
N ARG A 149 -3.70 19.87 -8.02
CA ARG A 149 -3.53 21.10 -8.82
C ARG A 149 -2.07 21.42 -9.20
N GLY A 150 -1.11 20.64 -8.71
CA GLY A 150 0.32 20.95 -8.78
C GLY A 150 1.09 20.27 -9.93
N GLY A 151 0.41 19.51 -10.78
CA GLY A 151 1.02 18.69 -11.84
C GLY A 151 1.21 17.24 -11.41
N HIS A 152 1.62 16.42 -12.37
CA HIS A 152 1.78 14.98 -12.26
C HIS A 152 3.22 14.60 -12.04
N ILE A 153 3.52 13.86 -10.99
CA ILE A 153 4.83 13.22 -10.82
C ILE A 153 4.63 11.73 -11.05
N ILE A 154 5.13 11.22 -12.18
CA ILE A 154 5.03 9.82 -12.56
C ILE A 154 6.35 9.13 -12.27
N ASP A 155 6.27 8.01 -11.56
CA ASP A 155 7.42 7.15 -11.29
C ASP A 155 6.98 5.72 -11.02
N ALA A 156 7.89 4.78 -11.28
CA ALA A 156 7.65 3.35 -11.10
C ALA A 156 8.68 2.72 -10.17
N THR A 157 8.20 1.84 -9.29
CA THR A 157 9.05 1.00 -8.45
C THR A 157 8.86 -0.46 -8.79
N LEU A 158 9.96 -1.21 -8.74
CA LEU A 158 9.90 -2.66 -8.70
C LEU A 158 9.50 -3.10 -7.28
N VAL A 159 8.66 -4.12 -7.21
CA VAL A 159 8.12 -4.70 -5.99
C VAL A 159 8.57 -6.16 -5.96
N PRO A 160 9.66 -6.49 -5.23
CA PRO A 160 10.20 -7.84 -5.24
C PRO A 160 9.22 -8.90 -4.77
N ALA A 161 9.30 -10.08 -5.39
CA ALA A 161 8.60 -11.30 -4.99
C ALA A 161 9.62 -12.42 -4.71
N PRO A 162 9.26 -13.47 -3.94
CA PRO A 162 10.12 -14.63 -3.72
C PRO A 162 10.67 -15.18 -5.03
N LYS A 163 11.99 -15.38 -5.09
CA LYS A 163 12.63 -16.04 -6.24
C LYS A 163 12.39 -17.52 -6.13
N GLN A 164 11.78 -18.11 -7.15
CA GLN A 164 11.48 -19.54 -7.16
C GLN A 164 12.45 -20.28 -8.09
N HIS A 165 12.83 -21.49 -7.67
CA HIS A 165 13.65 -22.37 -8.49
C HIS A 165 12.77 -23.17 -9.47
N PHE A 166 13.20 -23.24 -10.72
CA PHE A 166 12.63 -24.04 -11.80
C PHE A 166 13.78 -24.79 -12.48
N SER A 167 13.56 -26.06 -12.84
CA SER A 167 14.54 -26.81 -13.65
C SER A 167 14.69 -26.16 -15.04
N LYS A 168 15.63 -26.65 -15.86
CA LYS A 168 15.75 -26.17 -17.25
C LYS A 168 14.51 -26.55 -18.06
N ASP A 169 14.12 -27.83 -17.96
CA ASP A 169 12.96 -28.40 -18.65
C ASP A 169 11.66 -27.69 -18.23
N ASP A 170 11.48 -27.41 -16.92
CA ASP A 170 10.34 -26.62 -16.41
C ASP A 170 10.25 -25.28 -17.14
N LYS A 171 11.37 -24.57 -17.32
CA LYS A 171 11.39 -23.24 -17.94
C LYS A 171 11.07 -23.28 -19.43
N GLU A 172 11.55 -24.31 -20.13
CA GLU A 172 11.27 -24.48 -21.56
C GLU A 172 9.78 -24.76 -21.78
N MET A 173 9.20 -25.68 -21.01
CA MET A 173 7.76 -25.97 -21.06
C MET A 173 6.91 -24.72 -20.73
N LEU A 174 7.26 -24.00 -19.66
CA LEU A 174 6.56 -22.77 -19.26
C LEU A 174 6.62 -21.68 -20.33
N LYS A 175 7.73 -21.58 -21.06
CA LYS A 175 7.91 -20.61 -22.15
C LYS A 175 7.01 -20.92 -23.35
N GLU A 176 6.72 -22.19 -23.57
CA GLU A 176 5.77 -22.67 -24.59
C GLU A 176 4.31 -22.64 -24.11
N GLY A 177 4.05 -22.18 -22.88
CA GLY A 177 2.72 -22.15 -22.29
C GLY A 177 2.24 -23.52 -21.77
N ALA A 178 3.12 -24.53 -21.73
CA ALA A 178 2.81 -25.85 -21.22
C ALA A 178 3.11 -25.97 -19.71
N MET A 179 2.25 -26.68 -18.98
CA MET A 179 2.49 -27.01 -17.56
C MET A 179 3.32 -28.29 -17.42
N PRO A 180 4.37 -28.30 -16.59
CA PRO A 180 5.10 -29.52 -16.30
C PRO A 180 4.19 -30.62 -15.72
N ALA A 181 4.24 -31.81 -16.33
CA ALA A 181 3.36 -32.93 -16.01
C ALA A 181 3.66 -33.53 -14.63
N ASP A 182 4.91 -33.48 -14.19
CA ASP A 182 5.38 -33.97 -12.88
C ASP A 182 4.91 -33.08 -11.71
N TRP A 183 4.40 -31.87 -11.99
CA TRP A 183 3.94 -30.99 -10.92
C TRP A 183 2.58 -31.43 -10.40
N SER A 184 2.56 -31.87 -9.13
CA SER A 184 1.32 -32.12 -8.41
C SER A 184 0.46 -30.84 -8.31
N PRO A 185 -0.86 -30.96 -8.13
CA PRO A 185 -1.74 -29.80 -7.93
C PRO A 185 -1.29 -28.90 -6.77
N ALA A 186 -0.71 -29.47 -5.71
CA ALA A 186 -0.16 -28.71 -4.58
C ALA A 186 1.09 -27.90 -4.97
N LYS A 187 2.02 -28.51 -5.72
CA LYS A 187 3.22 -27.82 -6.24
C LYS A 187 2.83 -26.66 -7.14
N ARG A 188 1.86 -26.87 -8.06
CA ARG A 188 1.35 -25.83 -8.97
C ARG A 188 0.85 -24.59 -8.22
N ARG A 189 0.04 -24.78 -7.16
CA ARG A 189 -0.49 -23.66 -6.35
C ARG A 189 0.58 -22.86 -5.60
N GLN A 190 1.77 -23.43 -5.40
CA GLN A 190 2.89 -22.78 -4.73
C GLN A 190 3.85 -22.09 -5.72
N LYS A 191 3.63 -22.20 -7.03
CA LYS A 191 4.46 -21.55 -8.05
C LYS A 191 3.82 -20.25 -8.51
N ASP A 192 4.59 -19.17 -8.45
CA ASP A 192 4.24 -17.90 -9.06
C ASP A 192 4.77 -17.90 -10.49
N LEU A 193 3.82 -17.98 -11.43
CA LEU A 193 4.10 -17.97 -12.86
C LEU A 193 3.91 -16.58 -13.48
N ASP A 194 3.35 -15.64 -12.72
CA ASP A 194 3.04 -14.28 -13.19
C ASP A 194 4.19 -13.31 -12.90
N ALA A 195 4.93 -13.52 -11.80
CA ALA A 195 6.11 -12.72 -11.49
C ALA A 195 7.20 -12.89 -12.57
N THR A 196 7.72 -11.77 -13.08
CA THR A 196 8.71 -11.78 -14.16
C THR A 196 10.07 -11.23 -13.72
N TRP A 197 11.09 -11.46 -14.55
CA TRP A 197 12.42 -10.91 -14.38
C TRP A 197 12.63 -9.65 -15.20
N THR A 198 13.36 -8.68 -14.65
CA THR A 198 13.85 -7.50 -15.37
C THR A 198 15.26 -7.14 -14.93
N LYS A 199 16.00 -6.40 -15.75
CA LYS A 199 17.36 -5.94 -15.43
C LYS A 199 17.39 -4.42 -15.34
N LYS A 200 17.68 -3.89 -14.15
CA LYS A 200 17.79 -2.45 -13.89
C LYS A 200 19.17 -2.16 -13.28
N HIS A 201 19.91 -1.20 -13.87
CA HIS A 201 21.27 -0.84 -13.45
C HIS A 201 22.24 -2.04 -13.32
N GLY A 202 22.17 -2.98 -14.27
CA GLY A 202 23.03 -4.16 -14.27
C GLY A 202 22.59 -5.27 -13.30
N LYS A 203 21.61 -5.03 -12.42
CA LYS A 203 21.11 -6.01 -11.45
C LYS A 203 19.79 -6.61 -11.92
N SER A 204 19.63 -7.92 -11.72
CA SER A 204 18.39 -8.64 -12.03
C SER A 204 17.41 -8.56 -10.85
N HIS A 205 16.17 -8.20 -11.16
CA HIS A 205 15.07 -8.08 -10.22
C HIS A 205 13.94 -9.03 -10.63
N HIS A 206 13.29 -9.66 -9.66
CA HIS A 206 12.17 -10.57 -9.86
C HIS A 206 10.96 -10.08 -9.08
N GLY A 207 9.80 -10.01 -9.72
CA GLY A 207 8.54 -9.65 -9.07
C GLY A 207 7.64 -8.81 -9.97
N TYR A 208 7.07 -7.77 -9.36
CA TYR A 208 6.04 -6.94 -9.96
C TYR A 208 6.51 -5.48 -10.10
N LYS A 209 5.68 -4.67 -10.75
CA LYS A 209 5.89 -3.24 -10.95
C LYS A 209 4.68 -2.46 -10.47
N LEU A 210 4.94 -1.43 -9.66
CA LEU A 210 3.96 -0.44 -9.23
C LEU A 210 4.36 0.92 -9.79
N SER A 211 3.54 1.43 -10.71
CA SER A 211 3.65 2.79 -11.23
C SER A 211 2.64 3.67 -10.53
N ILE A 212 3.04 4.88 -10.15
CA ILE A 212 2.18 5.82 -9.42
C ILE A 212 2.22 7.21 -10.07
N ASN A 213 1.08 7.91 -10.01
CA ASN A 213 0.98 9.34 -10.26
C ASN A 213 0.78 10.05 -8.93
N VAL A 214 1.70 10.94 -8.57
CA VAL A 214 1.69 11.66 -7.31
C VAL A 214 1.47 13.14 -7.56
N ASP A 215 0.56 13.74 -6.78
CA ASP A 215 0.38 15.18 -6.86
C ASP A 215 1.56 15.92 -6.21
N LYS A 216 1.98 17.01 -6.85
CA LYS A 216 3.15 17.77 -6.41
C LYS A 216 2.98 18.40 -5.01
N ARG A 217 1.80 18.88 -4.62
CA ARG A 217 1.68 19.68 -3.37
C ARG A 217 1.57 18.77 -2.15
N TYR A 218 0.56 17.92 -2.12
CA TYR A 218 0.18 17.12 -0.97
C TYR A 218 0.92 15.79 -0.92
N LYS A 219 1.57 15.38 -2.02
CA LYS A 219 2.27 14.10 -2.16
C LYS A 219 1.32 12.91 -2.03
N VAL A 220 0.07 13.06 -2.45
CA VAL A 220 -0.92 11.98 -2.45
C VAL A 220 -0.80 11.21 -3.77
N ILE A 221 -0.93 9.89 -3.70
CA ILE A 221 -0.99 9.04 -4.88
C ILE A 221 -2.39 9.15 -5.48
N ARG A 222 -2.50 9.64 -6.72
CA ARG A 222 -3.78 9.92 -7.40
C ARG A 222 -4.23 8.82 -8.33
N LYS A 223 -3.27 8.14 -8.95
CA LYS A 223 -3.48 6.99 -9.83
C LYS A 223 -2.36 6.01 -9.63
N ILE A 224 -2.65 4.73 -9.85
CA ILE A 224 -1.69 3.65 -9.84
C ILE A 224 -1.89 2.78 -11.07
N GLU A 225 -0.84 2.07 -11.47
CA GLU A 225 -0.91 1.00 -12.46
C GLU A 225 0.03 -0.12 -12.02
N THR A 226 -0.47 -1.34 -12.01
CA THR A 226 0.24 -2.54 -11.55
C THR A 226 0.51 -3.48 -12.70
N GLY A 227 1.66 -4.14 -12.68
CA GLY A 227 2.05 -5.08 -13.73
C GLY A 227 3.18 -5.98 -13.27
N THR A 228 3.72 -6.77 -14.18
CA THR A 228 4.90 -7.60 -13.89
C THR A 228 6.18 -6.76 -13.96
N ALA A 229 7.29 -7.22 -13.40
CA ALA A 229 8.55 -6.47 -13.43
C ALA A 229 9.05 -6.16 -14.85
N ALA A 230 8.75 -7.03 -15.82
CA ALA A 230 9.13 -6.91 -17.22
C ALA A 230 8.25 -5.94 -18.03
N THR A 231 7.06 -5.56 -17.55
CA THR A 231 6.15 -4.68 -18.29
C THR A 231 6.84 -3.38 -18.68
N HIS A 232 6.69 -2.93 -19.93
CA HIS A 232 7.40 -1.75 -20.42
C HIS A 232 6.86 -0.45 -19.80
N ASP A 233 7.77 0.48 -19.45
CA ASP A 233 7.42 1.71 -18.73
C ASP A 233 6.43 2.60 -19.52
N SER A 234 6.39 2.50 -20.85
CA SER A 234 5.42 3.24 -21.68
C SER A 234 3.97 2.90 -21.37
N GLN A 235 3.64 1.61 -21.21
CA GLN A 235 2.27 1.14 -21.00
C GLN A 235 1.71 1.68 -19.68
N HIS A 236 2.53 1.68 -18.64
CA HIS A 236 2.11 2.21 -17.35
C HIS A 236 2.00 3.74 -17.34
N PHE A 237 2.80 4.45 -18.13
CA PHE A 237 2.83 5.91 -18.12
C PHE A 237 1.46 6.51 -18.47
N GLU A 238 0.85 6.01 -19.53
CA GLU A 238 -0.45 6.49 -20.01
C GLU A 238 -1.57 6.12 -19.03
N ALA A 239 -1.56 4.89 -18.52
CA ALA A 239 -2.54 4.40 -17.55
C ALA A 239 -2.59 5.24 -16.26
N VAL A 240 -1.44 5.75 -15.81
CA VAL A 240 -1.37 6.57 -14.59
C VAL A 240 -1.60 8.06 -14.83
N LEU A 241 -1.76 8.54 -16.06
CA LEU A 241 -2.12 9.95 -16.28
C LEU A 241 -3.51 10.22 -15.69
N ASN A 242 -3.61 11.33 -14.95
CA ASN A 242 -4.85 11.71 -14.30
C ASN A 242 -5.47 12.94 -14.96
N THR A 243 -6.48 12.75 -15.80
CA THR A 243 -7.15 13.85 -16.49
C THR A 243 -7.90 14.81 -15.56
N SER A 244 -8.16 14.43 -14.30
CA SER A 244 -8.81 15.31 -13.32
C SER A 244 -7.86 16.32 -12.65
N ASN A 245 -6.54 16.20 -12.85
CA ASN A 245 -5.59 17.20 -12.36
C ASN A 245 -5.68 18.46 -13.21
N THR A 246 -5.84 19.60 -12.56
CA THR A 246 -6.02 20.88 -13.27
C THR A 246 -4.71 21.38 -13.88
N SER A 247 -3.56 20.94 -13.37
CA SER A 247 -2.27 21.27 -13.96
C SER A 247 -1.89 20.25 -15.04
N ARG A 248 -1.46 20.81 -16.17
CA ARG A 248 -0.99 20.07 -17.34
C ARG A 248 0.50 19.73 -17.29
N ASP A 249 1.21 20.02 -16.19
CA ASP A 249 2.64 19.68 -16.07
C ASP A 249 2.83 18.19 -15.77
N VAL A 250 3.64 17.49 -16.58
CA VAL A 250 3.96 16.05 -16.39
C VAL A 250 5.44 15.84 -16.17
N TYR A 251 5.82 15.45 -14.96
CA TYR A 251 7.19 15.20 -14.53
C TYR A 251 7.50 13.70 -14.49
N ALA A 252 8.48 13.24 -15.26
CA ALA A 252 8.93 11.84 -15.24
C ALA A 252 10.43 11.68 -15.52
N ASP A 253 10.93 10.46 -15.33
CA ASP A 253 12.35 10.11 -15.45
C ASP A 253 12.86 10.01 -16.88
N LYS A 254 14.18 9.80 -17.02
CA LYS A 254 14.85 9.67 -18.33
C LYS A 254 14.60 8.33 -19.05
N GLY A 255 13.85 7.42 -18.46
CA GLY A 255 13.35 6.17 -19.04
C GLY A 255 12.02 6.36 -19.79
N TYR A 256 11.26 7.43 -19.48
CA TYR A 256 10.01 7.75 -20.15
C TYR A 256 10.05 8.63 -21.42
N PRO A 257 11.17 9.14 -21.99
CA PRO A 257 11.07 9.92 -23.23
C PRO A 257 10.91 9.02 -24.46
N SER A 258 9.91 9.30 -25.31
CA SER A 258 9.81 8.84 -26.71
C SER A 258 9.21 9.93 -27.58
N ALA A 259 9.53 9.96 -28.88
CA ALA A 259 9.02 10.98 -29.81
C ALA A 259 7.48 10.93 -29.91
N GLU A 260 6.93 9.73 -29.99
CA GLU A 260 5.48 9.48 -29.97
C GLU A 260 4.82 10.05 -28.70
N ARG A 261 5.39 9.80 -27.52
CA ARG A 261 4.83 10.32 -26.26
C ARG A 261 4.92 11.83 -26.17
N GLU A 262 6.00 12.42 -26.67
CA GLU A 262 6.13 13.87 -26.72
C GLU A 262 5.05 14.49 -27.61
N ALA A 263 4.77 13.89 -28.76
CA ALA A 263 3.67 14.30 -29.64
C ALA A 263 2.29 14.12 -28.97
N GLN A 264 2.02 12.95 -28.38
CA GLN A 264 0.75 12.66 -27.69
C GLN A 264 0.50 13.61 -26.51
N LEU A 265 1.53 13.88 -25.69
CA LEU A 265 1.42 14.82 -24.57
C LEU A 265 1.14 16.23 -25.08
N GLN A 266 1.80 16.65 -26.16
CA GLN A 266 1.58 17.95 -26.77
C GLN A 266 0.16 18.08 -27.34
N GLU A 267 -0.32 17.06 -28.06
CA GLU A 267 -1.68 17.00 -28.61
C GLU A 267 -2.75 17.03 -27.50
N ALA A 268 -2.52 16.32 -26.41
CA ALA A 268 -3.39 16.34 -25.24
C ALA A 268 -3.23 17.60 -24.34
N GLY A 269 -2.42 18.58 -24.75
CA GLY A 269 -2.22 19.86 -24.07
C GLY A 269 -1.38 19.79 -22.78
N TYR A 270 -0.61 18.71 -22.60
CA TYR A 270 0.32 18.55 -21.47
C TYR A 270 1.66 19.24 -21.73
N ARG A 271 2.21 19.86 -20.67
CA ARG A 271 3.58 20.39 -20.65
C ARG A 271 4.54 19.29 -20.24
N ASN A 272 5.35 18.87 -21.20
CA ASN A 272 6.32 17.78 -21.05
C ASN A 272 7.53 18.20 -20.18
N HIS A 273 7.58 17.69 -18.95
CA HIS A 273 8.71 17.77 -18.03
C HIS A 273 9.35 16.40 -17.78
N ILE A 274 9.49 15.59 -18.83
CA ILE A 274 10.24 14.34 -18.81
C ILE A 274 11.74 14.64 -18.95
N GLN A 275 12.59 13.99 -18.15
CA GLN A 275 14.04 14.20 -18.23
C GLN A 275 14.60 13.69 -19.57
N ARG A 276 15.51 14.46 -20.17
CA ARG A 276 16.19 14.07 -21.40
C ARG A 276 17.28 13.04 -21.11
N LYS A 277 17.47 12.10 -22.03
CA LYS A 277 18.54 11.09 -21.98
C LYS A 277 19.56 11.42 -23.06
N GLY A 278 20.84 11.46 -22.69
CA GLY A 278 21.93 11.54 -23.67
C GLY A 278 22.02 10.24 -24.47
N GLN A 279 22.43 10.33 -25.72
CA GLN A 279 22.64 9.17 -26.59
C GLN A 279 24.14 8.92 -26.77
N ARG A 280 24.50 7.74 -27.30
CA ARG A 280 25.89 7.43 -27.62
C ARG A 280 26.42 8.53 -28.56
N ASN A 281 27.56 9.10 -28.21
CA ASN A 281 28.21 10.21 -28.94
C ASN A 281 27.42 11.53 -29.00
N HIS A 282 26.27 11.62 -28.32
CA HIS A 282 25.47 12.84 -28.20
C HIS A 282 25.14 13.10 -26.72
N PRO A 283 26.11 13.60 -25.95
CA PRO A 283 25.90 13.93 -24.54
C PRO A 283 24.89 15.08 -24.39
N LEU A 284 24.28 15.17 -23.21
CA LEU A 284 23.38 16.27 -22.90
C LEU A 284 24.14 17.60 -22.89
N SER A 285 23.57 18.63 -23.53
CA SER A 285 24.10 19.99 -23.40
C SER A 285 23.90 20.55 -21.99
N GLU A 286 24.66 21.57 -21.60
CA GLU A 286 24.54 22.20 -20.28
C GLU A 286 23.12 22.70 -19.99
N ARG A 287 22.45 23.28 -21.00
CA ARG A 287 21.04 23.69 -20.89
C ARG A 287 20.11 22.51 -20.61
N GLN A 288 20.35 21.35 -21.22
CA GLN A 288 19.57 20.13 -20.98
C GLN A 288 19.85 19.56 -19.59
N LYS A 289 21.10 19.59 -19.12
CA LYS A 289 21.46 19.19 -17.75
C LYS A 289 20.74 20.06 -16.71
N GLN A 290 20.77 21.38 -16.87
CA GLN A 290 20.06 22.33 -16.00
C GLN A 290 18.54 22.10 -16.02
N ARG A 291 17.93 21.84 -17.20
CA ARG A 291 16.52 21.44 -17.29
C ARG A 291 16.25 20.15 -16.50
N ASN A 292 17.07 19.11 -16.69
CA ASN A 292 16.93 17.85 -15.97
C ASN A 292 17.07 18.01 -14.46
N GLN A 293 17.95 18.91 -13.99
CA GLN A 293 18.13 19.20 -12.57
C GLN A 293 16.89 19.88 -11.97
N ARG A 294 16.28 20.84 -12.68
CA ARG A 294 15.01 21.46 -12.25
C ARG A 294 13.88 20.44 -12.15
N ILE A 295 13.78 19.54 -13.13
CA ILE A 295 12.81 18.44 -13.13
C ILE A 295 13.08 17.47 -11.97
N ALA A 296 14.35 17.10 -11.74
CA ALA A 296 14.74 16.19 -10.66
C ALA A 296 14.31 16.72 -9.28
N ARG A 297 14.48 18.03 -9.02
CA ARG A 297 14.06 18.66 -7.76
C ARG A 297 12.56 18.52 -7.50
N VAL A 298 11.73 18.63 -8.54
CA VAL A 298 10.28 18.40 -8.42
C VAL A 298 9.99 16.92 -8.22
N ARG A 299 10.62 16.05 -9.02
CA ARG A 299 10.41 14.59 -8.96
C ARG A 299 10.82 13.97 -7.63
N ALA A 300 11.83 14.48 -6.95
CA ALA A 300 12.28 13.98 -5.65
C ALA A 300 11.14 13.85 -4.62
N ARG A 301 10.03 14.59 -4.79
CA ARG A 301 8.85 14.46 -3.94
C ARG A 301 8.17 13.08 -4.01
N VAL A 302 8.28 12.35 -5.13
CA VAL A 302 7.73 10.98 -5.29
C VAL A 302 8.47 9.95 -4.43
N GLU A 303 9.71 10.26 -4.03
CA GLU A 303 10.48 9.40 -3.15
C GLU A 303 9.82 9.29 -1.76
N HIS A 304 9.02 10.28 -1.34
CA HIS A 304 8.34 10.25 -0.05
C HIS A 304 7.25 9.15 0.02
N PRO A 305 6.29 9.06 -0.92
CA PRO A 305 5.40 7.91 -1.03
C PRO A 305 6.13 6.57 -1.04
N PHE A 306 7.18 6.43 -1.86
CA PHE A 306 7.92 5.17 -1.93
C PHE A 306 8.70 4.84 -0.67
N ALA A 307 9.28 5.84 0.01
CA ALA A 307 9.95 5.66 1.29
C ALA A 307 8.96 5.28 2.38
N ALA A 308 7.78 5.90 2.41
CA ALA A 308 6.72 5.57 3.35
C ALA A 308 6.19 4.15 3.13
N ILE A 309 5.98 3.74 1.87
CA ILE A 309 5.63 2.35 1.52
C ILE A 309 6.74 1.39 1.99
N ALA A 310 8.01 1.75 1.78
CA ALA A 310 9.13 0.93 2.27
C ALA A 310 9.18 0.84 3.81
N GLN A 311 8.84 1.91 4.53
CA GLN A 311 8.79 1.93 6.00
C GLN A 311 7.64 1.10 6.57
N MET A 312 6.53 0.94 5.83
CA MET A 312 5.42 0.04 6.19
C MET A 312 5.77 -1.44 5.95
N GLY A 313 7.03 -1.85 6.20
CA GLY A 313 7.50 -3.23 6.11
C GLY A 313 7.94 -3.73 4.73
N GLY A 314 8.27 -2.79 3.84
CA GLY A 314 9.00 -3.06 2.59
C GLY A 314 8.11 -3.28 1.37
N LYS A 315 8.72 -3.15 0.19
CA LYS A 315 8.08 -3.37 -1.12
C LYS A 315 8.06 -4.86 -1.50
N PHE A 316 7.87 -5.77 -0.55
CA PHE A 316 7.95 -7.22 -0.82
C PHE A 316 6.56 -7.84 -0.85
N ILE A 317 6.22 -8.51 -1.95
CA ILE A 317 4.95 -9.23 -2.10
C ILE A 317 5.17 -10.70 -1.80
N ARG A 318 4.38 -11.25 -0.88
CA ARG A 318 4.40 -12.67 -0.50
C ARG A 318 3.29 -13.48 -1.18
N THR A 319 2.35 -12.81 -1.84
CA THR A 319 1.24 -13.46 -2.51
C THR A 319 1.67 -14.02 -3.85
N ILE A 320 1.01 -15.10 -4.27
CA ILE A 320 1.23 -15.76 -5.55
C ILE A 320 0.12 -15.31 -6.51
N GLY A 321 0.52 -14.92 -7.71
CA GLY A 321 -0.36 -14.56 -8.82
C GLY A 321 -0.63 -13.06 -8.93
N GLN A 322 -0.81 -12.61 -10.17
CA GLN A 322 -0.97 -11.20 -10.55
C GLN A 322 -2.11 -10.53 -9.79
N ALA A 323 -3.26 -11.19 -9.65
CA ALA A 323 -4.43 -10.58 -9.04
C ALA A 323 -4.22 -10.22 -7.56
N ARG A 324 -3.56 -11.12 -6.81
CA ARG A 324 -3.22 -10.86 -5.41
C ARG A 324 -2.07 -9.86 -5.27
N ALA A 325 -1.15 -9.84 -6.23
CA ALA A 325 -0.10 -8.83 -6.29
C ALA A 325 -0.70 -7.42 -6.54
N ASN A 326 -1.65 -7.30 -7.47
CA ASN A 326 -2.40 -6.06 -7.74
C ASN A 326 -3.13 -5.58 -6.50
N PHE A 327 -3.86 -6.49 -5.83
CA PHE A 327 -4.50 -6.21 -4.54
C PHE A 327 -3.49 -5.67 -3.52
N ALA A 328 -2.36 -6.36 -3.32
CA ALA A 328 -1.36 -5.96 -2.33
C ALA A 328 -0.76 -4.58 -2.65
N MET A 329 -0.39 -4.30 -3.91
CA MET A 329 0.17 -3.02 -4.33
C MET A 329 -0.84 -1.87 -4.22
N THR A 330 -2.09 -2.12 -4.58
CA THR A 330 -3.20 -1.16 -4.42
C THR A 330 -3.40 -0.82 -2.95
N MET A 331 -3.42 -1.83 -2.08
CA MET A 331 -3.54 -1.64 -0.64
C MET A 331 -2.32 -0.92 -0.02
N MET A 332 -1.11 -1.11 -0.55
CA MET A 332 0.07 -0.32 -0.14
C MET A 332 -0.13 1.17 -0.44
N ALA A 333 -0.60 1.50 -1.65
CA ALA A 333 -0.86 2.88 -2.06
C ALA A 333 -2.03 3.50 -1.28
N ALA A 334 -3.12 2.76 -1.09
CA ALA A 334 -4.28 3.16 -0.29
C ALA A 334 -3.88 3.45 1.17
N SER A 335 -3.12 2.55 1.80
CA SER A 335 -2.65 2.71 3.18
C SER A 335 -1.72 3.92 3.32
N TYR A 336 -0.87 4.17 2.32
CA TYR A 336 -0.07 5.39 2.28
C TYR A 336 -0.95 6.64 2.25
N ASN A 337 -1.96 6.68 1.37
CA ASN A 337 -2.87 7.81 1.24
C ASN A 337 -3.66 8.07 2.53
N LEU A 338 -4.13 7.03 3.23
CA LEU A 338 -4.79 7.18 4.53
C LEU A 338 -3.88 7.81 5.57
N LYS A 339 -2.66 7.29 5.74
CA LYS A 339 -1.65 7.89 6.63
C LYS A 339 -1.34 9.33 6.23
N ARG A 340 -1.29 9.59 4.92
CA ARG A 340 -1.01 10.92 4.40
C ARG A 340 -2.14 11.89 4.70
N LEU A 341 -3.40 11.48 4.53
CA LEU A 341 -4.58 12.27 4.88
C LEU A 341 -4.56 12.67 6.36
N VAL A 342 -4.39 11.69 7.26
CA VAL A 342 -4.31 11.94 8.71
C VAL A 342 -3.18 12.93 9.02
N TYR A 343 -2.00 12.72 8.46
CA TYR A 343 -0.89 13.65 8.61
C TYR A 343 -1.23 15.08 8.14
N LEU A 344 -1.85 15.23 6.96
CA LEU A 344 -2.20 16.54 6.43
C LEU A 344 -3.18 17.28 7.36
N LYS A 345 -4.15 16.56 7.93
CA LYS A 345 -5.12 17.10 8.88
C LYS A 345 -4.47 17.49 10.21
N GLN A 346 -3.65 16.61 10.78
CA GLN A 346 -2.95 16.89 12.05
C GLN A 346 -1.91 18.00 11.94
N ALA A 347 -1.20 18.08 10.81
CA ALA A 347 -0.20 19.12 10.57
C ALA A 347 -0.82 20.47 10.13
N GLY A 348 -2.15 20.57 10.07
CA GLY A 348 -2.85 21.80 9.69
C GLY A 348 -2.52 22.26 8.27
N VAL A 349 -2.23 21.33 7.35
CA VAL A 349 -1.88 21.69 5.97
C VAL A 349 -3.12 22.23 5.27
N VAL A 350 -3.10 23.52 4.98
CA VAL A 350 -4.24 24.21 4.34
C VAL A 350 -4.46 23.66 2.92
N ALA A 351 -5.67 23.12 2.72
CA ALA A 351 -6.22 22.80 1.41
C ALA A 351 -6.30 24.07 0.54
N PHE A 352 -6.22 23.91 -0.77
CA PHE A 352 -6.23 25.04 -1.70
C PHE A 352 -7.56 25.78 -1.74
#